data_AF-A0A3Q8UWS8-F1
#
_entry.id   AF-A0A3Q8UWS8-F1
#
_cell.length_a   1.000
_cell.length_b   1.000
_cell.length_c   1.000
_cell.angle_alpha   90.00
_cell.angle_beta   90.00
_cell.angle_gamma   90.00
#
_symmetry.space_group_name_H-M   'P 1'
#
loop_
_entity.id
_entity.type
_entity.pdbx_description
1 polymer ?
#
loop_
_entity_poly.entity_id
_entity_poly.type
_entity_poly.pdbx_seq_one_letter_code
_entity_poly.pdbx_strand_id
1 'polypeptide(L)'
;MRTVYSGELHVHYRQFYVESREDWPGEGLAETFAGQRNGLCGAAVPGHLFLTTGLHTGRVGLTVEVHDEAPPVAAAWEEVVEVSFRPAAPRTAVYPWGDGELCAAELAETDHRVRYCARGMDVEWDAESAVLEGGPPVDHYLLQFWPAPPAPDRMIRQTSRRAAHRHEYARRLPPPPTREEAAAAARAERERKERERTALHEQVERRRWGGRIPGERVRAAIGAGSWLVTWDRDLIDEVDAAGPRAQRGLARWAAHRALAAAGLDRIGWIAAGLAALDRDEDLPEPFDDEGRAFDRLFADPSVPMTLVPAPGGGNDDALQQAMALPALLAAADPDPLRAALEALAHAAVTWGGARRELFAQARARLPG
;
A
#
# COMPACT_ATOMS: atom_id res chain seq x y z
N MET A 1 -9.25 45.55 -5.49
CA MET A 1 -7.82 45.16 -5.59
C MET A 1 -7.24 44.93 -4.20
N ARG A 2 -6.60 43.77 -4.01
CA ARG A 2 -5.83 43.39 -2.83
C ARG A 2 -4.45 42.90 -3.26
N THR A 3 -3.39 43.54 -2.81
CA THR A 3 -2.02 43.03 -2.96
C THR A 3 -1.77 41.96 -1.90
N VAL A 4 -1.52 40.73 -2.33
CA VAL A 4 -1.27 39.57 -1.48
C VAL A 4 0.19 39.52 -1.08
N TYR A 5 1.07 39.84 -2.04
CA TYR A 5 2.52 39.82 -1.86
C TYR A 5 3.19 40.85 -2.74
N SER A 6 4.25 41.47 -2.24
CA SER A 6 5.15 42.31 -3.02
C SER A 6 6.54 42.23 -2.40
N GLY A 7 7.49 41.62 -3.10
CA GLY A 7 8.82 41.36 -2.57
C GLY A 7 9.71 40.57 -3.53
N GLU A 8 10.72 39.92 -2.98
CA GLU A 8 11.65 39.07 -3.73
C GLU A 8 11.29 37.59 -3.58
N LEU A 9 11.27 36.88 -4.70
CA LEU A 9 11.09 35.43 -4.76
C LEU A 9 12.42 34.80 -5.16
N HIS A 10 12.90 33.81 -4.41
CA HIS A 10 14.00 32.97 -4.85
C HIS A 10 13.50 31.98 -5.91
N VAL A 11 14.21 31.83 -7.02
CA VAL A 11 13.90 30.86 -8.07
C VAL A 11 15.09 29.97 -8.35
N HIS A 12 14.80 28.74 -8.73
CA HIS A 12 15.74 27.80 -9.32
C HIS A 12 15.10 27.24 -10.58
N TYR A 13 15.90 26.84 -11.56
CA TYR A 13 15.41 26.23 -12.80
C TYR A 13 14.36 27.05 -13.56
N ARG A 14 14.42 28.39 -13.45
CA ARG A 14 13.53 29.32 -14.16
C ARG A 14 12.05 29.17 -13.81
N GLN A 15 11.73 28.75 -12.59
CA GLN A 15 10.35 28.38 -12.27
C GLN A 15 9.92 28.76 -10.86
N PHE A 16 8.61 28.97 -10.74
CA PHE A 16 7.85 28.95 -9.50
C PHE A 16 6.42 28.52 -9.81
N TYR A 17 5.63 28.29 -8.76
CA TYR A 17 4.33 27.64 -8.90
C TYR A 17 3.25 28.41 -8.17
N VAL A 18 2.02 28.20 -8.63
CA VAL A 18 0.82 28.40 -7.82
C VAL A 18 0.16 27.06 -7.62
N GLU A 19 -0.22 26.76 -6.39
CA GLU A 19 -0.86 25.50 -6.03
C GLU A 19 -2.06 25.75 -5.11
N SER A 20 -3.14 25.02 -5.39
CA SER A 20 -4.36 25.01 -4.57
C SER A 20 -4.84 23.59 -4.27
N ARG A 21 -4.12 22.57 -4.75
CA ARG A 21 -4.35 21.16 -4.45
C ARG A 21 -3.65 20.79 -3.14
N GLU A 22 -4.25 19.87 -2.41
CA GLU A 22 -3.65 19.31 -1.18
C GLU A 22 -2.52 18.33 -1.49
N ASP A 23 -2.63 17.60 -2.60
CA ASP A 23 -1.63 16.64 -3.08
C ASP A 23 -0.97 17.14 -4.37
N TRP A 24 0.37 17.11 -4.41
CA TRP A 24 1.17 17.39 -5.61
C TRP A 24 1.50 16.08 -6.35
N PRO A 25 0.94 15.84 -7.55
CA PRO A 25 1.18 14.60 -8.30
C PRO A 25 2.53 14.54 -9.00
N GLY A 26 3.26 15.65 -9.13
CA GLY A 26 4.52 15.70 -9.89
C GLY A 26 4.29 15.76 -11.40
N GLU A 27 3.48 16.71 -11.87
CA GLU A 27 3.21 16.85 -13.31
C GLU A 27 4.48 17.08 -14.12
N GLY A 28 4.52 16.48 -15.32
CA GLY A 28 5.54 16.80 -16.30
C GLY A 28 5.36 18.22 -16.83
N LEU A 29 6.45 18.92 -17.11
CA LEU A 29 6.42 20.28 -17.69
C LEU A 29 5.56 20.37 -18.96
N ALA A 30 5.50 19.32 -19.77
CA ALA A 30 4.65 19.29 -20.96
C ALA A 30 3.15 19.32 -20.63
N GLU A 31 2.74 18.68 -19.53
CA GLU A 31 1.32 18.57 -19.16
C GLU A 31 0.76 19.91 -18.72
N THR A 32 1.56 20.75 -18.03
CA THR A 32 1.12 22.06 -17.53
C THR A 32 0.86 23.07 -18.65
N PHE A 33 1.47 22.87 -19.82
CA PHE A 33 1.31 23.73 -21.00
C PHE A 33 0.47 23.07 -22.12
N ALA A 34 -0.05 21.86 -21.90
CA ALA A 34 -0.76 21.10 -22.92
C ALA A 34 -1.95 21.90 -23.50
N GLY A 35 -1.97 22.08 -24.82
CA GLY A 35 -3.02 22.81 -25.52
C GLY A 35 -2.95 24.34 -25.43
N GLN A 36 -1.96 24.90 -24.73
CA GLN A 36 -1.75 26.35 -24.67
C GLN A 36 -0.85 26.84 -25.81
N ARG A 37 -1.01 28.11 -26.17
CA ARG A 37 -0.11 28.81 -27.11
C ARG A 37 1.01 29.55 -26.40
N ASN A 38 0.78 29.96 -25.15
CA ASN A 38 1.73 30.62 -24.29
C ASN A 38 2.56 29.58 -23.52
N GLY A 39 3.80 29.93 -23.20
CA GLY A 39 4.80 29.05 -22.56
C GLY A 39 5.37 29.67 -21.28
N LEU A 40 4.74 30.75 -20.80
CA LEU A 40 5.15 31.51 -19.63
C LEU A 40 4.30 31.21 -18.40
N CYS A 41 3.00 30.96 -18.59
CA CYS A 41 2.07 30.59 -17.53
C CYS A 41 1.31 29.32 -17.97
N GLY A 42 1.72 28.16 -17.46
CA GLY A 42 1.10 26.86 -17.72
C GLY A 42 -0.09 26.65 -16.80
N ALA A 43 -1.30 26.51 -17.34
CA ALA A 43 -2.55 26.39 -16.57
C ALA A 43 -3.45 25.24 -17.05
N ALA A 44 -2.89 24.29 -17.81
CA ALA A 44 -3.66 23.16 -18.32
C ALA A 44 -4.07 22.16 -17.22
N VAL A 45 -3.44 22.25 -16.05
CA VAL A 45 -3.71 21.39 -14.90
C VAL A 45 -4.57 22.17 -13.89
N PRO A 46 -5.80 21.72 -13.59
CA PRO A 46 -6.66 22.38 -12.62
C PRO A 46 -5.98 22.54 -11.25
N GLY A 47 -6.16 23.69 -10.62
CA GLY A 47 -5.57 24.00 -9.32
C GLY A 47 -4.07 24.31 -9.32
N HIS A 48 -3.39 24.18 -10.47
CA HIS A 48 -1.96 24.37 -10.62
C HIS A 48 -1.61 25.43 -11.67
N LEU A 49 -0.62 26.29 -11.37
CA LEU A 49 0.07 27.10 -12.37
C LEU A 49 1.57 26.86 -12.35
N PHE A 50 2.15 26.70 -13.55
CA PHE A 50 3.59 26.71 -13.77
C PHE A 50 4.02 28.06 -14.33
N LEU A 51 4.89 28.79 -13.63
CA LEU A 51 5.33 30.12 -14.03
C LEU A 51 6.79 30.10 -14.43
N THR A 52 7.09 30.57 -15.64
CA THR A 52 8.46 30.59 -16.19
C THR A 52 9.10 31.95 -16.04
N THR A 53 10.31 31.99 -15.47
CA THR A 53 11.13 33.19 -15.32
C THR A 53 12.28 33.28 -16.34
N GLY A 54 12.85 34.47 -16.45
CA GLY A 54 14.00 34.83 -17.27
C GLY A 54 15.32 34.58 -16.57
N LEU A 55 15.41 34.78 -15.25
CA LEU A 55 16.52 34.34 -14.41
C LEU A 55 16.43 32.83 -14.17
N HIS A 56 17.54 32.09 -14.25
CA HIS A 56 17.54 30.66 -13.94
C HIS A 56 17.66 30.40 -12.44
N THR A 57 18.59 31.06 -11.77
CA THR A 57 18.76 30.91 -10.33
C THR A 57 19.07 32.24 -9.65
N GLY A 58 18.44 32.48 -8.50
CA GLY A 58 18.61 33.69 -7.71
C GLY A 58 17.28 34.35 -7.36
N ARG A 59 17.29 35.66 -7.11
CA ARG A 59 16.11 36.40 -6.64
C ARG A 59 15.49 37.22 -7.78
N VAL A 60 14.17 37.13 -7.90
CA VAL A 60 13.35 37.89 -8.85
C VAL A 60 12.38 38.80 -8.10
N GLY A 61 11.97 39.92 -8.68
CA GLY A 61 10.89 40.72 -8.12
C GLY A 61 9.53 40.08 -8.40
N LEU A 62 8.66 39.94 -7.40
CA LEU A 62 7.30 39.41 -7.57
C LEU A 62 6.26 40.27 -6.85
N THR A 63 5.18 40.58 -7.56
CA THR A 63 3.95 41.12 -6.98
C THR A 63 2.78 40.19 -7.31
N VAL A 64 1.95 39.89 -6.32
CA VAL A 64 0.75 39.05 -6.45
C VAL A 64 -0.47 39.86 -6.05
N GLU A 65 -1.47 39.93 -6.93
CA GLU A 65 -2.66 40.75 -6.74
C GLU A 65 -3.93 39.96 -7.03
N VAL A 66 -4.96 40.24 -6.24
CA VAL A 66 -6.33 39.76 -6.48
C VAL A 66 -7.23 40.96 -6.74
N HIS A 67 -8.00 40.90 -7.82
CA HIS A 67 -8.88 41.95 -8.30
C HIS A 67 -10.29 41.43 -8.45
N ASP A 68 -11.26 42.33 -8.34
CA ASP A 68 -12.68 42.02 -8.54
C ASP A 68 -13.05 42.01 -10.03
N GLU A 69 -12.31 42.77 -10.84
CA GLU A 69 -12.47 42.91 -12.28
C GLU A 69 -11.11 42.94 -12.99
N ALA A 70 -11.10 42.85 -14.33
CA ALA A 70 -9.88 42.84 -15.12
C ALA A 70 -9.08 44.17 -14.96
N PRO A 71 -7.86 44.15 -14.40
CA PRO A 71 -7.05 45.36 -14.29
C PRO A 71 -6.55 45.81 -15.69
N PRO A 72 -6.23 47.11 -15.89
CA PRO A 72 -5.62 47.57 -17.12
C PRO A 72 -4.21 47.01 -17.31
N VAL A 73 -3.80 46.79 -18.57
CA VAL A 73 -2.44 46.31 -18.90
C VAL A 73 -1.48 47.51 -18.91
N ALA A 74 -0.60 47.60 -17.92
CA ALA A 74 0.40 48.66 -17.89
C ALA A 74 1.44 48.52 -19.02
N ALA A 75 1.90 49.65 -19.56
CA ALA A 75 2.90 49.69 -20.63
C ALA A 75 4.30 49.24 -20.18
N ALA A 76 4.58 49.26 -18.88
CA ALA A 76 5.88 48.91 -18.30
C ALA A 76 6.22 47.41 -18.35
N TRP A 77 5.26 46.54 -18.68
CA TRP A 77 5.46 45.10 -18.78
C TRP A 77 5.85 44.71 -20.21
N GLU A 78 6.89 43.91 -20.35
CA GLU A 78 7.43 43.50 -21.66
C GLU A 78 6.68 42.27 -22.20
N GLU A 79 6.43 41.31 -21.32
CA GLU A 79 5.68 40.10 -21.63
C GLU A 79 4.37 40.12 -20.87
N VAL A 80 3.26 39.81 -21.55
CA VAL A 80 1.95 39.72 -20.91
C VAL A 80 1.19 38.56 -21.52
N VAL A 81 0.92 37.55 -20.69
CA VAL A 81 0.07 36.42 -21.04
C VAL A 81 -1.11 36.33 -20.10
N GLU A 82 -2.21 35.80 -20.60
CA GLU A 82 -3.38 35.50 -19.80
C GLU A 82 -3.85 34.07 -20.01
N VAL A 83 -4.23 33.41 -18.92
CA VAL A 83 -4.76 32.05 -18.88
C VAL A 83 -5.99 31.99 -17.99
N SER A 84 -6.76 30.93 -18.12
CA SER A 84 -7.82 30.62 -17.16
C SER A 84 -7.30 29.66 -16.10
N PHE A 85 -7.71 29.89 -14.86
CA PHE A 85 -7.32 29.12 -13.70
C PHE A 85 -8.56 28.83 -12.87
N ARG A 86 -8.69 27.59 -12.40
CA ARG A 86 -9.73 27.20 -11.46
C ARG A 86 -9.05 26.60 -10.23
N PRO A 87 -9.15 27.23 -9.04
CA PRO A 87 -8.63 26.65 -7.81
C PRO A 87 -9.26 25.28 -7.52
N ALA A 88 -8.47 24.36 -6.98
CA ALA A 88 -8.95 23.06 -6.48
C ALA A 88 -9.44 23.14 -5.02
N ALA A 89 -8.96 24.14 -4.28
CA ALA A 89 -9.41 24.51 -2.95
C ALA A 89 -9.33 26.04 -2.80
N PRO A 90 -10.01 26.64 -1.80
CA PRO A 90 -10.03 28.10 -1.65
C PRO A 90 -8.65 28.70 -1.40
N ARG A 91 -7.78 27.96 -0.69
CA ARG A 91 -6.42 28.40 -0.37
C ARG A 91 -5.52 28.17 -1.59
N THR A 92 -5.11 29.27 -2.22
CA THR A 92 -4.21 29.27 -3.37
C THR A 92 -2.89 29.90 -2.97
N ALA A 93 -1.81 29.14 -3.02
CA ALA A 93 -0.49 29.52 -2.52
C ALA A 93 0.56 29.58 -3.62
N VAL A 94 1.52 30.49 -3.46
CA VAL A 94 2.69 30.65 -4.33
C VAL A 94 3.86 29.90 -3.70
N TYR A 95 4.51 29.06 -4.50
CA TYR A 95 5.65 28.24 -4.07
C TYR A 95 6.88 28.54 -4.91
N PRO A 96 8.01 28.91 -4.28
CA PRO A 96 9.32 28.80 -4.90
C PRO A 96 9.66 27.34 -5.19
N TRP A 97 10.65 27.11 -6.06
CA TRP A 97 11.15 25.75 -6.25
C TRP A 97 11.93 25.28 -5.01
N GLY A 98 11.54 24.14 -4.44
CA GLY A 98 12.29 23.47 -3.36
C GLY A 98 12.13 24.08 -1.97
N ASP A 99 11.41 25.20 -1.84
CA ASP A 99 11.15 25.87 -0.56
C ASP A 99 9.69 25.71 -0.11
N GLY A 100 9.39 26.21 1.09
CA GLY A 100 8.03 26.33 1.60
C GLY A 100 7.22 27.42 0.91
N GLU A 101 5.96 27.55 1.31
CA GLU A 101 5.05 28.59 0.81
C GLU A 101 5.63 30.01 0.99
N LEU A 102 5.55 30.82 -0.08
CA LEU A 102 5.90 32.24 -0.03
C LEU A 102 4.74 33.10 0.50
N CYS A 103 3.55 32.90 -0.07
CA CYS A 103 2.34 33.63 0.28
C CYS A 103 1.11 32.85 -0.19
N ALA A 104 -0.05 33.14 0.39
CA ALA A 104 -1.32 32.57 -0.04
C ALA A 104 -2.43 33.62 -0.13
N ALA A 105 -3.38 33.35 -1.01
CA ALA A 105 -4.63 34.08 -1.13
C ALA A 105 -5.82 33.12 -1.07
N GLU A 106 -6.91 33.58 -0.48
CA GLU A 106 -8.21 32.93 -0.66
C GLU A 106 -8.81 33.39 -1.99
N LEU A 107 -9.05 32.41 -2.87
CA LEU A 107 -9.75 32.57 -4.14
C LEU A 107 -11.03 31.73 -4.09
N ALA A 108 -12.11 32.21 -4.69
CA ALA A 108 -13.34 31.41 -4.80
C ALA A 108 -13.10 30.18 -5.69
N GLU A 109 -13.81 29.07 -5.45
CA GLU A 109 -13.77 27.87 -6.31
C GLU A 109 -14.56 28.05 -7.62
N THR A 110 -14.34 29.19 -8.27
CA THR A 110 -14.89 29.60 -9.55
C THR A 110 -13.77 29.79 -10.57
N ASP A 111 -14.13 29.94 -11.83
CA ASP A 111 -13.15 30.24 -12.87
C ASP A 111 -12.61 31.67 -12.69
N HIS A 112 -11.29 31.78 -12.74
CA HIS A 112 -10.54 33.03 -12.67
C HIS A 112 -9.77 33.22 -13.98
N ARG A 113 -9.58 34.47 -14.38
CA ARG A 113 -8.50 34.83 -15.31
C ARG A 113 -7.26 35.16 -14.51
N VAL A 114 -6.13 34.71 -15.02
CA VAL A 114 -4.82 35.02 -14.48
C VAL A 114 -4.04 35.76 -15.55
N ARG A 115 -3.49 36.92 -15.19
CA ARG A 115 -2.50 37.61 -16.00
C ARG A 115 -1.13 37.45 -15.38
N TYR A 116 -0.19 36.98 -16.19
CA TYR A 116 1.20 36.90 -15.83
C TYR A 116 1.98 37.88 -16.71
N CYS A 117 2.53 38.89 -16.05
CA CYS A 117 3.36 39.91 -16.66
C CYS A 117 4.81 39.71 -16.26
N ALA A 118 5.73 39.94 -17.19
CA ALA A 118 7.16 39.91 -16.94
C ALA A 118 7.88 41.10 -17.58
N ARG A 119 9.02 41.49 -16.99
CA ARG A 119 10.01 42.41 -17.59
C ARG A 119 11.42 41.96 -17.22
N GLY A 120 12.38 42.20 -18.10
CA GLY A 120 13.78 41.80 -17.93
C GLY A 120 14.06 40.32 -18.22
N MET A 121 13.22 39.64 -19.00
CA MET A 121 13.32 38.16 -19.15
C MET A 121 14.56 37.67 -19.91
N ASP A 122 15.17 38.52 -20.76
CA ASP A 122 16.41 38.20 -21.45
C ASP A 122 17.62 38.48 -20.53
N VAL A 123 17.75 37.64 -19.50
CA VAL A 123 18.86 37.72 -18.53
C VAL A 123 20.12 37.12 -19.13
N GLU A 124 21.17 37.94 -19.16
CA GLU A 124 22.52 37.56 -19.56
C GLU A 124 23.33 37.01 -18.37
N TRP A 125 24.39 36.25 -18.67
CA TRP A 125 25.19 35.55 -17.66
C TRP A 125 25.78 36.46 -16.57
N ASP A 126 26.30 37.63 -16.94
CA ASP A 126 26.91 38.57 -15.99
C ASP A 126 25.85 39.13 -15.03
N ALA A 127 24.64 39.39 -15.53
CA ALA A 127 23.52 39.87 -14.72
C ALA A 127 23.04 38.78 -13.75
N GLU A 128 22.97 37.52 -14.21
CA GLU A 128 22.66 36.37 -13.36
C GLU A 128 23.71 36.17 -12.26
N SER A 129 25.00 36.26 -12.61
CA SER A 129 26.12 36.17 -11.64
C SER A 129 26.02 37.26 -10.57
N ALA A 130 25.72 38.50 -10.95
CA ALA A 130 25.55 39.60 -10.02
C ALA A 130 24.38 39.38 -9.04
N VAL A 131 23.27 38.79 -9.49
CA VAL A 131 22.14 38.45 -8.60
C VAL A 131 22.54 37.37 -7.59
N LEU A 132 23.29 36.36 -8.01
CA LEU A 132 23.80 35.30 -7.13
C LEU A 132 24.77 35.86 -6.07
N GLU A 133 25.51 36.91 -6.40
CA GLU A 133 26.41 37.63 -5.48
C GLU A 133 25.68 38.62 -4.55
N GLY A 134 24.34 38.62 -4.55
CA GLY A 134 23.53 39.46 -3.66
C GLY A 134 23.08 40.79 -4.28
N GLY A 135 23.31 40.98 -5.58
CA GLY A 135 22.76 42.10 -6.35
C GLY A 135 21.23 42.12 -6.41
N PRO A 136 20.64 43.23 -6.87
CA PRO A 136 19.19 43.38 -6.96
C PRO A 136 18.59 42.52 -8.08
N PRO A 137 17.30 42.16 -8.02
CA PRO A 137 16.60 41.45 -9.07
C PRO A 137 16.69 42.13 -10.45
N VAL A 138 16.98 41.34 -11.48
CA VAL A 138 17.13 41.81 -12.86
C VAL A 138 15.86 41.64 -13.69
N ASP A 139 15.04 40.64 -13.35
CA ASP A 139 13.71 40.43 -13.89
C ASP A 139 12.64 40.55 -12.80
N HIS A 140 11.45 40.97 -13.23
CA HIS A 140 10.32 41.22 -12.34
C HIS A 140 9.04 40.65 -12.92
N TYR A 141 8.13 40.27 -12.03
CA TYR A 141 6.91 39.57 -12.35
C TYR A 141 5.72 40.17 -11.61
N LEU A 142 4.57 40.17 -12.29
CA LEU A 142 3.29 40.51 -11.71
C LEU A 142 2.28 39.42 -12.05
N LEU A 143 1.65 38.89 -11.01
CA LEU A 143 0.63 37.86 -11.12
C LEU A 143 -0.70 38.42 -10.61
N GLN A 144 -1.69 38.51 -11.49
CA GLN A 144 -3.00 39.11 -11.18
C GLN A 144 -4.11 38.09 -11.40
N PHE A 145 -4.99 37.96 -10.41
CA PHE A 145 -6.18 37.10 -10.48
C PHE A 145 -7.45 37.95 -10.47
N TRP A 146 -8.45 37.59 -11.26
CA TRP A 146 -9.81 38.12 -11.13
C TRP A 146 -10.86 37.10 -11.60
N PRO A 147 -12.08 37.11 -11.06
CA PRO A 147 -13.15 36.23 -11.53
C PRO A 147 -13.48 36.46 -13.01
N ALA A 148 -13.52 35.40 -13.81
CA ALA A 148 -13.91 35.48 -15.22
C ALA A 148 -14.25 34.10 -15.79
N PRO A 149 -15.17 34.00 -16.77
CA PRO A 149 -15.42 32.75 -17.48
C PRO A 149 -14.15 32.17 -18.12
N PRO A 150 -14.05 30.84 -18.25
CA PRO A 150 -12.90 30.21 -18.89
C PRO A 150 -12.80 30.61 -20.35
N ALA A 151 -11.60 30.95 -20.81
CA ALA A 151 -11.30 31.34 -22.18
C ALA A 151 -9.92 30.84 -22.59
N PRO A 152 -9.66 30.63 -23.89
CA PRO A 152 -8.33 30.28 -24.38
C PRO A 152 -7.24 31.23 -23.88
N ASP A 153 -6.01 30.73 -23.81
CA ASP A 153 -4.89 31.55 -23.41
C ASP A 153 -4.61 32.65 -24.45
N ARG A 154 -4.13 33.80 -23.97
CA ARG A 154 -3.85 34.97 -24.80
C ARG A 154 -2.44 35.46 -24.57
N MET A 155 -1.72 35.72 -25.65
CA MET A 155 -0.46 36.47 -25.62
C MET A 155 -0.79 37.92 -25.98
N ILE A 156 -0.78 38.80 -24.98
CA ILE A 156 -1.10 40.23 -25.15
C ILE A 156 0.12 41.00 -25.63
N ARG A 157 1.30 40.66 -25.11
CA ARG A 157 2.57 41.29 -25.47
C ARG A 157 3.68 40.25 -25.42
N GLN A 158 4.55 40.28 -26.44
CA GLN A 158 5.75 39.45 -26.53
C GLN A 158 6.90 40.29 -27.05
N THR A 159 8.02 40.38 -26.32
CA THR A 159 9.20 41.18 -26.77
C THR A 159 10.53 40.43 -26.67
N SER A 160 10.71 39.59 -25.67
CA SER A 160 11.96 38.90 -25.36
C SER A 160 12.16 37.62 -26.16
N ARG A 161 13.43 37.27 -26.40
CA ARG A 161 13.84 36.02 -27.05
C ARG A 161 13.44 34.82 -26.19
N ARG A 162 13.57 34.94 -24.87
CA ARG A 162 13.21 33.91 -23.90
C ARG A 162 11.72 33.56 -23.97
N ALA A 163 10.85 34.57 -23.95
CA ALA A 163 9.41 34.35 -24.07
C ALA A 163 9.07 33.69 -25.41
N ALA A 164 9.62 34.20 -26.52
CA ALA A 164 9.40 33.63 -27.85
C ALA A 164 9.74 32.13 -27.93
N HIS A 165 10.90 31.73 -27.38
CA HIS A 165 11.33 30.33 -27.32
C HIS A 165 10.37 29.47 -26.50
N ARG A 166 9.93 29.95 -25.33
CA ARG A 166 8.97 29.24 -24.49
C ARG A 166 7.60 29.07 -25.16
N HIS A 167 7.12 30.10 -25.86
CA HIS A 167 5.89 30.02 -26.63
C HIS A 167 5.99 29.03 -27.79
N GLU A 168 7.14 28.93 -28.44
CA GLU A 168 7.38 27.92 -29.47
C GLU A 168 7.35 26.50 -28.91
N TYR A 169 7.98 26.27 -27.75
CA TYR A 169 7.89 24.99 -27.04
C TYR A 169 6.44 24.60 -26.76
N ALA A 170 5.64 25.49 -26.15
CA ALA A 170 4.24 25.20 -25.82
C ALA A 170 3.39 24.83 -27.05
N ARG A 171 3.57 25.56 -28.16
CA ARG A 171 2.86 25.29 -29.43
C ARG A 171 3.19 23.94 -30.07
N ARG A 172 4.32 23.33 -29.72
CA ARG A 172 4.74 22.01 -30.23
C ARG A 172 4.24 20.85 -29.37
N LEU A 173 3.69 21.13 -28.20
CA LEU A 173 3.14 20.10 -27.33
C LEU A 173 1.90 19.49 -27.99
N PRO A 174 1.66 18.18 -27.79
CA PRO A 174 0.41 17.58 -28.20
C PRO A 174 -0.77 18.25 -27.47
N PRO A 175 -1.97 18.21 -28.06
CA PRO A 175 -3.16 18.61 -27.33
C PRO A 175 -3.31 17.75 -26.06
N PRO A 176 -3.93 18.29 -24.99
CA PRO A 176 -4.22 17.49 -23.82
C PRO A 176 -5.15 16.34 -24.21
N PRO A 177 -5.09 15.20 -23.50
CA PRO A 177 -6.02 14.11 -23.72
C PRO A 177 -7.45 14.62 -23.54
N THR A 178 -8.35 14.13 -24.38
CA THR A 178 -9.77 14.37 -24.22
C THR A 178 -10.27 13.79 -22.89
N ARG A 179 -11.41 14.30 -22.40
CA ARG A 179 -12.03 13.76 -21.17
C ARG A 179 -12.30 12.26 -21.27
N GLU A 180 -12.63 11.78 -22.47
CA GLU A 180 -12.89 10.36 -22.72
C GLU A 180 -11.61 9.52 -22.61
N GLU A 181 -10.51 9.98 -23.24
CA GLU A 181 -9.20 9.32 -23.16
C GLU A 181 -8.67 9.28 -21.72
N ALA A 182 -8.76 10.41 -20.99
CA ALA A 182 -8.35 10.47 -19.59
C ALA A 182 -9.18 9.52 -18.72
N ALA A 183 -10.50 9.45 -18.93
CA ALA A 183 -11.37 8.53 -18.21
C ALA A 183 -11.06 7.05 -18.55
N ALA A 184 -10.74 6.76 -19.81
CA ALA A 184 -10.35 5.41 -20.24
C ALA A 184 -9.02 4.98 -19.61
N ALA A 185 -8.01 5.86 -19.60
CA ALA A 185 -6.74 5.61 -18.94
C ALA A 185 -6.91 5.36 -17.43
N ALA A 186 -7.73 6.18 -16.75
CA ALA A 186 -8.03 5.99 -15.34
C ALA A 186 -8.75 4.66 -15.04
N ARG A 187 -9.66 4.20 -15.93
CA ARG A 187 -10.30 2.88 -15.82
C ARG A 187 -9.28 1.76 -16.00
N ALA A 188 -8.46 1.82 -17.04
CA ALA A 188 -7.42 0.83 -17.30
C ALA A 188 -6.43 0.71 -16.13
N GLU A 189 -6.08 1.83 -15.49
CA GLU A 189 -5.23 1.87 -14.31
C GLU A 189 -5.87 1.19 -13.10
N ARG A 190 -7.15 1.47 -12.84
CA ARG A 190 -7.91 0.83 -11.76
C ARG A 190 -7.98 -0.68 -11.94
N GLU A 191 -8.29 -1.13 -13.15
CA GLU A 191 -8.33 -2.55 -13.48
C GLU A 191 -6.95 -3.21 -13.35
N ARG A 192 -5.87 -2.53 -13.76
CA ARG A 192 -4.51 -3.03 -13.58
C ARG A 192 -4.18 -3.21 -12.11
N LYS A 193 -4.42 -2.20 -11.28
CA LYS A 193 -4.20 -2.27 -9.82
C LYS A 193 -5.02 -3.38 -9.17
N GLU A 194 -6.27 -3.57 -9.61
CA GLU A 194 -7.11 -4.65 -9.11
C GLU A 194 -6.59 -6.03 -9.50
N ARG A 195 -6.14 -6.21 -10.75
CA ARG A 195 -5.47 -7.44 -11.21
C ARG A 195 -4.20 -7.72 -10.42
N GLU A 196 -3.36 -6.71 -10.21
CA GLU A 196 -2.14 -6.82 -9.41
C GLU A 196 -2.45 -7.20 -7.95
N ARG A 197 -3.43 -6.57 -7.33
CA ARG A 197 -3.88 -6.89 -5.96
C ARG A 197 -4.38 -8.33 -5.87
N THR A 198 -5.17 -8.76 -6.85
CA THR A 198 -5.72 -10.13 -6.90
C THR A 198 -4.60 -11.15 -7.07
N ALA A 199 -3.67 -10.90 -7.99
CA ALA A 199 -2.51 -11.75 -8.22
C ALA A 199 -1.59 -11.82 -6.98
N LEU A 200 -1.37 -10.69 -6.31
CA LEU A 200 -0.59 -10.64 -5.07
C LEU A 200 -1.28 -11.43 -3.96
N HIS A 201 -2.60 -11.26 -3.79
CA HIS A 201 -3.37 -12.02 -2.82
C HIS A 201 -3.29 -13.53 -3.08
N GLU A 202 -3.45 -13.95 -4.33
CA GLU A 202 -3.31 -15.35 -4.73
C GLU A 202 -1.88 -15.86 -4.48
N GLN A 203 -0.85 -15.07 -4.77
CA GLN A 203 0.54 -15.44 -4.53
C GLN A 203 0.83 -15.61 -3.03
N VAL A 204 0.33 -14.71 -2.19
CA VAL A 204 0.46 -14.79 -0.72
C VAL A 204 -0.23 -16.05 -0.21
N GLU A 205 -1.46 -16.32 -0.67
CA GLU A 205 -2.19 -17.53 -0.30
C GLU A 205 -1.45 -18.79 -0.79
N ARG A 206 -0.95 -18.84 -2.03
CA ARG A 206 -0.14 -19.97 -2.51
C ARG A 206 1.08 -20.21 -1.64
N ARG A 207 1.82 -19.16 -1.25
CA ARG A 207 2.98 -19.29 -0.36
C ARG A 207 2.58 -19.81 1.02
N ARG A 208 1.52 -19.26 1.59
CA ARG A 208 0.96 -19.73 2.87
C ARG A 208 0.63 -21.22 2.83
N TRP A 209 0.18 -21.72 1.69
CA TRP A 209 -0.26 -23.10 1.49
C TRP A 209 0.80 -24.04 0.86
N GLY A 210 2.09 -23.71 0.95
CA GLY A 210 3.15 -24.58 0.42
C GLY A 210 3.15 -24.72 -1.11
N GLY A 211 2.67 -23.69 -1.82
CA GLY A 211 2.64 -23.60 -3.29
C GLY A 211 1.29 -23.91 -3.93
N ARG A 212 0.37 -24.58 -3.22
CA ARG A 212 -0.94 -25.00 -3.75
C ARG A 212 -2.07 -24.60 -2.82
N ILE A 213 -2.97 -23.75 -3.30
CA ILE A 213 -4.18 -23.37 -2.57
C ILE A 213 -5.08 -24.61 -2.41
N PRO A 214 -5.39 -25.05 -1.18
CA PRO A 214 -6.29 -26.17 -0.96
C PRO A 214 -7.75 -25.78 -1.22
N GLY A 215 -8.58 -26.78 -1.52
CA GLY A 215 -10.03 -26.64 -1.61
C GLY A 215 -10.68 -26.28 -0.27
N GLU A 216 -11.96 -25.91 -0.31
CA GLU A 216 -12.71 -25.41 0.85
C GLU A 216 -12.74 -26.39 2.04
N ARG A 217 -12.83 -27.70 1.76
CA ARG A 217 -12.85 -28.76 2.77
C ARG A 217 -11.58 -28.77 3.63
N VAL A 218 -10.41 -28.77 2.99
CA VAL A 218 -9.12 -28.73 3.69
C VAL A 218 -8.91 -27.39 4.41
N ARG A 219 -9.37 -26.27 3.83
CA ARG A 219 -9.33 -24.95 4.50
C ARG A 219 -10.14 -24.93 5.80
N ALA A 220 -11.32 -25.55 5.80
CA ALA A 220 -12.19 -25.65 6.97
C ALA A 220 -11.66 -26.64 8.03
N ALA A 221 -10.93 -27.67 7.60
CA ALA A 221 -10.40 -28.72 8.48
C ALA A 221 -9.07 -28.37 9.15
N ILE A 222 -8.24 -27.51 8.55
CA ILE A 222 -6.83 -27.36 8.96
C ILE A 222 -6.57 -26.58 10.25
N GLY A 223 -7.57 -25.89 10.84
CA GLY A 223 -7.53 -25.31 12.20
C GLY A 223 -6.14 -25.12 12.83
N ALA A 224 -5.85 -25.89 13.89
CA ALA A 224 -4.55 -25.91 14.56
C ALA A 224 -3.44 -26.65 13.77
N GLY A 225 -3.81 -27.46 12.78
CA GLY A 225 -2.92 -28.17 11.85
C GLY A 225 -2.21 -27.31 10.81
N SER A 226 -2.28 -25.98 10.89
CA SER A 226 -1.54 -25.06 10.00
C SER A 226 -0.04 -25.34 9.91
N TRP A 227 0.57 -25.89 10.97
CA TRP A 227 1.98 -26.30 10.98
C TRP A 227 2.29 -27.45 10.01
N LEU A 228 1.33 -28.33 9.72
CA LEU A 228 1.50 -29.40 8.74
C LEU A 228 1.78 -28.85 7.34
N VAL A 229 1.25 -27.66 7.01
CA VAL A 229 1.51 -27.01 5.72
C VAL A 229 3.00 -26.69 5.56
N THR A 230 3.63 -26.26 6.65
CA THR A 230 5.07 -25.94 6.69
C THR A 230 5.93 -27.20 6.70
N TRP A 231 5.47 -28.28 7.33
CA TRP A 231 6.27 -29.50 7.49
C TRP A 231 6.12 -30.51 6.35
N ASP A 232 4.91 -30.70 5.83
CA ASP A 232 4.60 -31.69 4.80
C ASP A 232 3.23 -31.41 4.13
N ARG A 233 3.24 -30.54 3.10
CA ARG A 233 2.03 -30.18 2.35
C ARG A 233 1.44 -31.37 1.58
N ASP A 234 2.29 -32.27 1.08
CA ASP A 234 1.86 -33.42 0.30
C ASP A 234 1.07 -34.41 1.16
N LEU A 235 1.48 -34.59 2.43
CA LEU A 235 0.75 -35.45 3.37
C LEU A 235 -0.69 -34.98 3.59
N ILE A 236 -0.94 -33.67 3.64
CA ILE A 236 -2.30 -33.13 3.75
C ILE A 236 -3.16 -33.56 2.54
N ASP A 237 -2.60 -33.49 1.32
CA ASP A 237 -3.31 -33.90 0.10
C ASP A 237 -3.61 -35.41 0.11
N GLU A 238 -2.65 -36.23 0.58
CA GLU A 238 -2.82 -37.68 0.73
C GLU A 238 -3.92 -38.02 1.75
N VAL A 239 -3.96 -37.33 2.91
CA VAL A 239 -5.01 -37.54 3.92
C VAL A 239 -6.39 -37.12 3.38
N ASP A 240 -6.50 -36.02 2.64
CA ASP A 240 -7.76 -35.58 2.02
C ASP A 240 -8.29 -36.64 1.03
N ALA A 241 -7.40 -37.23 0.22
CA ALA A 241 -7.74 -38.25 -0.77
C ALA A 241 -8.12 -39.62 -0.16
N ALA A 242 -7.60 -39.97 1.02
CA ALA A 242 -7.74 -41.29 1.64
C ALA A 242 -9.18 -41.65 2.06
N GLY A 243 -10.08 -40.67 2.15
CA GLY A 243 -11.49 -40.82 2.49
C GLY A 243 -11.77 -41.06 3.99
N PRO A 244 -13.05 -40.94 4.41
CA PRO A 244 -13.43 -40.84 5.82
C PRO A 244 -12.96 -41.98 6.73
N ARG A 245 -12.98 -43.23 6.23
CA ARG A 245 -12.58 -44.40 7.03
C ARG A 245 -11.07 -44.41 7.33
N ALA A 246 -10.25 -44.12 6.33
CA ALA A 246 -8.81 -44.04 6.49
C ALA A 246 -8.42 -42.84 7.36
N GLN A 247 -9.09 -41.70 7.18
CA GLN A 247 -8.94 -40.50 8.01
C GLN A 247 -9.23 -40.81 9.50
N ARG A 248 -10.33 -41.50 9.81
CA ARG A 248 -10.63 -41.95 11.20
C ARG A 248 -9.56 -42.89 11.74
N GLY A 249 -9.14 -43.88 10.95
CA GLY A 249 -8.08 -44.81 11.35
C GLY A 249 -6.76 -44.09 11.64
N LEU A 250 -6.42 -43.09 10.82
CA LEU A 250 -5.23 -42.27 10.99
C LEU A 250 -5.33 -41.39 12.25
N ALA A 251 -6.48 -40.77 12.51
CA ALA A 251 -6.71 -39.96 13.70
C ALA A 251 -6.48 -40.75 14.99
N ARG A 252 -7.10 -41.93 15.11
CA ARG A 252 -6.92 -42.84 16.26
C ARG A 252 -5.47 -43.24 16.42
N TRP A 253 -4.83 -43.66 15.33
CA TRP A 253 -3.43 -44.03 15.34
C TRP A 253 -2.55 -42.86 15.81
N ALA A 254 -2.77 -41.65 15.31
CA ALA A 254 -1.99 -40.47 15.69
C ALA A 254 -2.14 -40.14 17.18
N ALA A 255 -3.36 -40.21 17.73
CA ALA A 255 -3.62 -40.02 19.17
C ALA A 255 -2.83 -41.04 20.02
N HIS A 256 -2.88 -42.32 19.66
CA HIS A 256 -2.09 -43.37 20.33
C HIS A 256 -0.59 -43.09 20.25
N ARG A 257 -0.07 -42.67 19.10
CA ARG A 257 1.38 -42.36 18.94
C ARG A 257 1.81 -41.13 19.72
N ALA A 258 0.96 -40.11 19.82
CA ALA A 258 1.23 -38.92 20.63
C ALA A 258 1.29 -39.28 22.11
N LEU A 259 0.24 -39.94 22.63
CA LEU A 259 0.12 -40.26 24.05
C LEU A 259 1.18 -41.27 24.50
N ALA A 260 1.50 -42.28 23.68
CA ALA A 260 2.58 -43.22 23.98
C ALA A 260 3.96 -42.52 24.02
N ALA A 261 4.23 -41.59 23.10
CA ALA A 261 5.49 -40.84 23.08
C ALA A 261 5.66 -39.95 24.33
N ALA A 262 4.56 -39.45 24.89
CA ALA A 262 4.56 -38.67 26.13
C ALA A 262 4.43 -39.52 27.41
N GLY A 263 4.33 -40.86 27.29
CA GLY A 263 4.15 -41.78 28.42
C GLY A 263 2.78 -41.70 29.10
N LEU A 264 1.77 -41.13 28.42
CA LEU A 264 0.41 -40.93 28.93
C LEU A 264 -0.50 -42.14 28.72
N ASP A 265 -0.14 -43.05 27.81
CA ASP A 265 -0.90 -44.26 27.46
C ASP A 265 -1.12 -45.24 28.63
N ARG A 266 -0.27 -45.16 29.66
CA ARG A 266 -0.35 -45.99 30.88
C ARG A 266 -1.14 -45.35 32.02
N ILE A 267 -1.58 -44.11 31.88
CA ILE A 267 -2.37 -43.40 32.89
C ILE A 267 -3.82 -43.80 32.73
N GLY A 268 -4.44 -44.34 33.80
CA GLY A 268 -5.71 -45.08 33.71
C GLY A 268 -6.86 -44.30 33.07
N TRP A 269 -7.02 -43.00 33.38
CA TRP A 269 -8.07 -42.18 32.79
C TRP A 269 -7.80 -41.85 31.31
N ILE A 270 -6.54 -41.70 30.91
CA ILE A 270 -6.14 -41.48 29.51
C ILE A 270 -6.29 -42.76 28.68
N ALA A 271 -5.88 -43.91 29.24
CA ALA A 271 -6.08 -45.22 28.63
C ALA A 271 -7.58 -45.50 28.40
N ALA A 272 -8.45 -45.09 29.33
CA ALA A 272 -9.90 -45.18 29.16
C ALA A 272 -10.41 -44.29 28.00
N GLY A 273 -9.88 -43.07 27.87
CA GLY A 273 -10.17 -42.20 26.73
C GLY A 273 -9.76 -42.80 25.38
N LEU A 274 -8.54 -43.35 25.29
CA LEU A 274 -8.08 -44.07 24.10
C LEU A 274 -8.97 -45.28 23.77
N ALA A 275 -9.40 -46.05 24.78
CA ALA A 275 -10.27 -47.19 24.59
C ALA A 275 -11.71 -46.81 24.17
N ALA A 276 -12.20 -45.64 24.59
CA ALA A 276 -13.47 -45.08 24.10
C ALA A 276 -13.33 -44.66 22.63
N LEU A 277 -12.26 -43.95 22.29
CA LEU A 277 -11.94 -43.53 20.92
C LEU A 277 -11.84 -44.73 19.96
N ASP A 278 -11.19 -45.82 20.37
CA ASP A 278 -11.05 -47.05 19.57
C ASP A 278 -12.39 -47.76 19.32
N ARG A 279 -13.33 -47.64 20.26
CA ARG A 279 -14.69 -48.18 20.16
C ARG A 279 -15.67 -47.23 19.46
N ASP A 280 -15.21 -46.06 19.03
CA ASP A 280 -16.02 -45.00 18.43
C ASP A 280 -17.13 -44.50 19.38
N GLU A 281 -16.82 -44.45 20.68
CA GLU A 281 -17.69 -43.91 21.72
C GLU A 281 -17.28 -42.48 22.09
N ASP A 282 -18.23 -41.72 22.63
CA ASP A 282 -17.95 -40.38 23.17
C ASP A 282 -16.87 -40.45 24.25
N LEU A 283 -15.96 -39.47 24.26
CA LEU A 283 -14.89 -39.45 25.25
C LEU A 283 -15.47 -39.24 26.67
N PRO A 284 -15.04 -40.04 27.65
CA PRO A 284 -15.53 -39.94 29.02
C PRO A 284 -14.95 -38.71 29.74
N GLU A 285 -15.52 -38.34 30.89
CA GLU A 285 -14.91 -37.35 31.80
C GLU A 285 -13.45 -37.75 32.12
N PRO A 286 -12.47 -36.82 32.05
CA PRO A 286 -12.60 -35.37 31.94
C PRO A 286 -12.55 -34.82 30.50
N PHE A 287 -12.55 -35.67 29.47
CA PHE A 287 -12.35 -35.25 28.08
C PHE A 287 -13.58 -34.59 27.44
N ASP A 288 -14.71 -34.58 28.16
CA ASP A 288 -15.91 -33.82 27.79
C ASP A 288 -15.67 -32.30 27.79
N ASP A 289 -14.59 -31.84 28.42
CA ASP A 289 -14.15 -30.45 28.45
C ASP A 289 -12.62 -30.34 28.41
N GLU A 290 -12.09 -29.56 27.47
CA GLU A 290 -10.64 -29.41 27.29
C GLU A 290 -9.96 -28.83 28.54
N GLY A 291 -10.56 -27.84 29.19
CA GLY A 291 -10.02 -27.22 30.40
C GLY A 291 -9.90 -28.23 31.54
N ARG A 292 -10.94 -29.03 31.76
CA ARG A 292 -10.93 -30.09 32.78
C ARG A 292 -9.91 -31.18 32.48
N ALA A 293 -9.71 -31.55 31.22
CA ALA A 293 -8.69 -32.50 30.83
C ALA A 293 -7.27 -31.97 31.16
N PHE A 294 -7.01 -30.68 30.91
CA PHE A 294 -5.74 -30.05 31.26
C PHE A 294 -5.55 -29.86 32.77
N ASP A 295 -6.58 -29.42 33.49
CA ASP A 295 -6.53 -29.30 34.96
C ASP A 295 -6.18 -30.65 35.60
N ARG A 296 -6.80 -31.73 35.11
CA ARG A 296 -6.48 -33.08 35.58
C ARG A 296 -5.07 -33.52 35.18
N LEU A 297 -4.63 -33.20 33.97
CA LEU A 297 -3.27 -33.50 33.51
C LEU A 297 -2.21 -32.88 34.43
N PHE A 298 -2.40 -31.62 34.84
CA PHE A 298 -1.43 -30.92 35.70
C PHE A 298 -1.52 -31.30 37.18
N ALA A 299 -2.69 -31.73 37.66
CA ALA A 299 -2.90 -32.10 39.06
C ALA A 299 -2.53 -33.54 39.38
N ASP A 300 -2.52 -34.45 38.40
CA ASP A 300 -2.30 -35.87 38.62
C ASP A 300 -0.80 -36.20 38.81
N PRO A 301 -0.36 -36.62 40.01
CA PRO A 301 1.05 -36.89 40.29
C PRO A 301 1.60 -38.11 39.54
N SER A 302 0.74 -38.94 38.93
CA SER A 302 1.18 -40.06 38.10
C SER A 302 1.60 -39.64 36.68
N VAL A 303 1.26 -38.42 36.27
CA VAL A 303 1.62 -37.89 34.95
C VAL A 303 3.11 -37.53 34.92
N PRO A 304 3.89 -38.06 33.97
CA PRO A 304 5.29 -37.69 33.81
C PRO A 304 5.43 -36.22 33.42
N MET A 305 6.50 -35.56 33.89
CA MET A 305 6.83 -34.19 33.49
C MET A 305 8.10 -34.17 32.65
N THR A 306 7.94 -34.23 31.33
CA THR A 306 9.06 -34.23 30.39
C THR A 306 9.09 -32.93 29.62
N LEU A 307 10.15 -32.14 29.82
CA LEU A 307 10.40 -30.92 29.07
C LEU A 307 11.18 -31.23 27.79
N VAL A 308 10.69 -30.72 26.66
CA VAL A 308 11.32 -30.86 25.35
C VAL A 308 11.32 -29.52 24.62
N PRO A 309 12.25 -29.28 23.67
CA PRO A 309 12.30 -28.01 22.96
C PRO A 309 10.97 -27.68 22.26
N ALA A 310 10.50 -26.44 22.41
CA ALA A 310 9.24 -26.02 21.82
C ALA A 310 9.24 -26.13 20.27
N PRO A 311 8.12 -26.52 19.65
CA PRO A 311 7.98 -26.52 18.21
C PRO A 311 8.08 -25.08 17.68
N GLY A 312 9.08 -24.80 16.83
CA GLY A 312 9.28 -23.47 16.24
C GLY A 312 10.62 -22.81 16.55
N GLY A 313 11.47 -23.43 17.37
CA GLY A 313 12.85 -22.97 17.58
C GLY A 313 13.02 -21.81 18.56
N GLY A 314 12.06 -21.61 19.46
CA GLY A 314 12.22 -20.72 20.62
C GLY A 314 13.12 -21.33 21.71
N ASN A 315 13.55 -20.50 22.67
CA ASN A 315 14.40 -20.92 23.79
C ASN A 315 13.63 -21.54 24.97
N ASP A 316 12.30 -21.66 24.87
CA ASP A 316 11.46 -22.19 25.94
C ASP A 316 11.23 -23.69 25.75
N ASP A 317 11.43 -24.46 26.82
CA ASP A 317 11.03 -25.86 26.86
C ASP A 317 9.51 -25.99 27.06
N ALA A 318 8.89 -26.91 26.32
CA ALA A 318 7.48 -27.24 26.41
C ALA A 318 7.27 -28.59 27.11
N LEU A 319 6.18 -28.69 27.88
CA LEU A 319 5.78 -29.96 28.50
C LEU A 319 5.24 -30.92 27.44
N GLN A 320 5.94 -32.03 27.21
CA GLN A 320 5.62 -33.02 26.18
C GLN A 320 4.21 -33.60 26.34
N GLN A 321 3.76 -33.76 27.58
CA GLN A 321 2.43 -34.27 27.93
C GLN A 321 1.32 -33.29 27.53
N ALA A 322 1.52 -31.98 27.79
CA ALA A 322 0.59 -30.94 27.36
C ALA A 322 0.51 -30.83 25.83
N MET A 323 1.58 -31.18 25.12
CA MET A 323 1.59 -31.25 23.66
C MET A 323 0.83 -32.47 23.12
N ALA A 324 0.84 -33.59 23.84
CA ALA A 324 0.24 -34.85 23.41
C ALA A 324 -1.25 -34.96 23.68
N LEU A 325 -1.74 -34.42 24.81
CA LEU A 325 -3.13 -34.52 25.24
C LEU A 325 -4.14 -34.05 24.16
N PRO A 326 -3.91 -32.92 23.45
CA PRO A 326 -4.84 -32.47 22.41
C PRO A 326 -5.02 -33.45 21.25
N ALA A 327 -4.06 -34.36 21.00
CA ALA A 327 -4.19 -35.35 19.93
C ALA A 327 -5.38 -36.29 20.16
N LEU A 328 -5.71 -36.60 21.42
CA LEU A 328 -6.86 -37.43 21.79
C LEU A 328 -8.18 -36.67 21.56
N LEU A 329 -8.25 -35.42 21.99
CA LEU A 329 -9.43 -34.56 21.81
C LEU A 329 -9.70 -34.31 20.32
N ALA A 330 -8.65 -33.96 19.57
CA ALA A 330 -8.73 -33.74 18.13
C ALA A 330 -9.21 -35.00 17.38
N ALA A 331 -8.72 -36.20 17.77
CA ALA A 331 -9.11 -37.43 17.10
C ALA A 331 -10.62 -37.78 17.24
N ALA A 332 -11.29 -37.21 18.25
CA ALA A 332 -12.72 -37.36 18.47
C ALA A 332 -13.59 -36.37 17.69
N ASP A 333 -13.02 -35.40 16.96
CA ASP A 333 -13.79 -34.42 16.18
C ASP A 333 -14.75 -35.10 15.19
N PRO A 334 -16.03 -34.66 15.03
CA PRO A 334 -17.00 -35.31 14.15
C PRO A 334 -16.64 -35.26 12.65
N ASP A 335 -15.81 -34.31 12.20
CA ASP A 335 -15.26 -34.29 10.86
C ASP A 335 -14.01 -35.21 10.78
N PRO A 336 -14.05 -36.29 9.98
CA PRO A 336 -12.95 -37.25 9.91
C PRO A 336 -11.64 -36.62 9.37
N LEU A 337 -11.73 -35.66 8.45
CA LEU A 337 -10.56 -34.99 7.89
C LEU A 337 -9.92 -34.08 8.94
N ARG A 338 -10.73 -33.30 9.66
CA ARG A 338 -10.24 -32.46 10.77
C ARG A 338 -9.59 -33.34 11.85
N ALA A 339 -10.28 -34.40 12.27
CA ALA A 339 -9.76 -35.34 13.25
C ALA A 339 -8.39 -35.91 12.85
N ALA A 340 -8.24 -36.32 11.58
CA ALA A 340 -6.98 -36.87 11.08
C ALA A 340 -5.85 -35.83 11.07
N LEU A 341 -6.10 -34.64 10.53
CA LEU A 341 -5.08 -33.60 10.36
C LEU A 341 -4.66 -33.00 11.71
N GLU A 342 -5.61 -32.70 12.60
CA GLU A 342 -5.29 -32.10 13.90
C GLU A 342 -4.63 -33.11 14.85
N ALA A 343 -5.12 -34.35 14.93
CA ALA A 343 -4.47 -35.38 15.74
C ALA A 343 -3.04 -35.67 15.23
N LEU A 344 -2.84 -35.70 13.92
CA LEU A 344 -1.51 -35.87 13.31
C LEU A 344 -0.60 -34.66 13.58
N ALA A 345 -1.13 -33.44 13.55
CA ALA A 345 -0.37 -32.23 13.88
C ALA A 345 0.11 -32.25 15.34
N HIS A 346 -0.78 -32.59 16.29
CA HIS A 346 -0.43 -32.71 17.70
C HIS A 346 0.59 -33.83 17.94
N ALA A 347 0.42 -34.99 17.31
CA ALA A 347 1.42 -36.07 17.35
C ALA A 347 2.79 -35.61 16.80
N ALA A 348 2.79 -34.87 15.70
CA ALA A 348 4.00 -34.34 15.06
C ALA A 348 4.72 -33.28 15.91
N VAL A 349 3.97 -32.53 16.71
CA VAL A 349 4.48 -31.60 17.73
C VAL A 349 5.12 -32.38 18.89
N THR A 350 4.41 -33.37 19.46
CA THR A 350 4.92 -34.23 20.55
C THR A 350 6.19 -35.00 20.17
N TRP A 351 6.28 -35.46 18.93
CA TRP A 351 7.42 -36.22 18.41
C TRP A 351 8.64 -35.34 18.07
N GLY A 352 8.46 -34.03 17.97
CA GLY A 352 9.56 -33.07 17.77
C GLY A 352 10.48 -33.43 16.60
N GLY A 353 11.76 -33.66 16.89
CA GLY A 353 12.78 -34.00 15.90
C GLY A 353 12.54 -35.32 15.13
N ALA A 354 11.78 -36.25 15.71
CA ALA A 354 11.44 -37.53 15.08
C ALA A 354 10.20 -37.46 14.16
N ARG A 355 9.63 -36.27 13.94
CA ARG A 355 8.41 -36.06 13.14
C ARG A 355 8.46 -36.67 11.73
N ARG A 356 9.62 -36.68 11.06
CA ARG A 356 9.73 -37.28 9.72
C ARG A 356 9.44 -38.78 9.72
N GLU A 357 9.84 -39.47 10.79
CA GLU A 357 9.54 -40.89 10.96
C GLU A 357 8.04 -41.11 11.20
N LEU A 358 7.41 -40.26 12.03
CA LEU A 358 5.96 -40.28 12.24
C LEU A 358 5.21 -40.13 10.91
N PHE A 359 5.61 -39.18 10.06
CA PHE A 359 4.96 -38.97 8.75
C PHE A 359 5.15 -40.15 7.80
N ALA A 360 6.32 -40.80 7.79
CA ALA A 360 6.51 -42.02 7.00
C ALA A 360 5.59 -43.15 7.49
N GLN A 361 5.43 -43.31 8.80
CA GLN A 361 4.51 -44.29 9.38
C GLN A 361 3.04 -43.95 9.09
N ALA A 362 2.68 -42.66 9.08
CA ALA A 362 1.34 -42.19 8.74
C ALA A 362 0.97 -42.57 7.29
N ARG A 363 1.87 -42.30 6.34
CA ARG A 363 1.67 -42.65 4.92
C ARG A 363 1.46 -44.13 4.69
N ALA A 364 2.18 -45.00 5.41
CA ALA A 364 2.02 -46.45 5.33
C ALA A 364 0.62 -46.94 5.77
N ARG A 365 -0.19 -46.08 6.40
CA ARG A 365 -1.57 -46.38 6.82
C ARG A 365 -2.63 -45.83 5.84
N LEU A 366 -2.25 -44.94 4.94
CA LEU A 366 -3.15 -44.42 3.94
C LEU A 366 -3.27 -45.44 2.79
N PRO A 367 -4.46 -45.58 2.18
CA PRO A 367 -4.59 -46.32 0.94
C PRO A 367 -3.73 -45.63 -0.13
N GLY A 368 -2.94 -46.44 -0.86
CA GLY A 368 -2.07 -45.96 -1.94
C GLY A 368 -2.80 -45.58 -3.21
#